data_AF-A0A7W7ZTP2-F1
#
_entry.id   AF-A0A7W7ZTP2-F1
#
_cell.length_a   1.000
_cell.length_b   1.000
_cell.length_c   1.000
_cell.angle_alpha   90.00
_cell.angle_beta   90.00
_cell.angle_gamma   90.00
#
_symmetry.space_group_name_H-M   'P 1'
#
loop_
_entity.id
_entity.type
_entity.pdbx_description
1 polymer ?
#
loop_
_entity_poly.entity_id
_entity_poly.type
_entity_poly.pdbx_seq_one_letter_code
_entity_poly.pdbx_strand_id
1 'polypeptide(L)'
;MRGMKYVFAAVSAAIFLTAAPQSHAQITINIGAPPACPYGYYDYAPYSCAPYGYYGPEWFNGGVFIGAGKWFHGPANFHGNVNNRLDPQHGYHGALPAHGPAQVHPDKFKSFQGNEARDGRGHVQAGGHR
;
A
#
# COMPACT_ATOMS: atom_id res chain seq x y z
N MET A 1 -5.39 -19.40 62.70
CA MET A 1 -6.33 -18.89 61.67
C MET A 1 -5.82 -17.68 60.86
N ARG A 2 -4.54 -17.28 60.96
CA ARG A 2 -3.96 -16.15 60.19
C ARG A 2 -3.45 -16.56 58.80
N GLY A 3 -2.82 -17.73 58.69
CA GLY A 3 -2.27 -18.25 57.42
C GLY A 3 -3.32 -18.48 56.32
N MET A 4 -4.51 -18.95 56.68
CA MET A 4 -5.60 -19.20 55.72
C MET A 4 -6.07 -17.92 55.01
N LYS A 5 -6.03 -16.76 55.67
CA LYS A 5 -6.42 -15.47 55.08
C LYS A 5 -5.45 -15.02 53.97
N TYR A 6 -4.17 -15.32 54.10
CA TYR A 6 -3.16 -14.94 53.11
C TYR A 6 -3.17 -15.89 51.90
N VAL A 7 -3.50 -17.16 52.09
CA VAL A 7 -3.68 -18.13 51.00
C VAL A 7 -4.86 -17.72 50.11
N PHE A 8 -6.01 -17.36 50.70
CA PHE A 8 -7.16 -16.89 49.92
C PHE A 8 -6.89 -15.56 49.19
N ALA A 9 -6.12 -14.65 49.80
CA ALA A 9 -5.73 -13.38 49.16
C ALA A 9 -4.77 -13.58 47.98
N ALA A 10 -3.84 -14.52 48.08
CA ALA A 10 -2.90 -14.84 47.00
C ALA A 10 -3.59 -15.53 45.82
N VAL A 11 -4.54 -16.43 46.09
CA VAL A 11 -5.30 -17.14 45.04
C VAL A 11 -6.20 -16.18 44.26
N SER A 12 -6.85 -15.23 44.92
CA SER A 12 -7.70 -14.23 44.26
C SER A 12 -6.90 -13.25 43.41
N ALA A 13 -5.70 -12.85 43.83
CA ALA A 13 -4.81 -12.01 43.01
C ALA A 13 -4.28 -12.75 41.75
N ALA A 14 -4.03 -14.05 41.84
CA ALA A 14 -3.54 -14.84 40.71
C ALA A 14 -4.59 -15.04 39.60
N ILE A 15 -5.88 -15.10 39.96
CA ILE A 15 -6.99 -15.29 38.99
C ILE A 15 -7.21 -14.05 38.10
N PHE A 16 -6.88 -12.84 38.59
CA PHE A 16 -7.03 -11.62 37.79
C PHE A 16 -5.95 -11.45 36.71
N LEU A 17 -4.81 -12.14 36.81
CA LEU A 17 -3.70 -12.01 35.85
C LEU A 17 -3.87 -12.86 34.59
N THR A 18 -4.78 -13.83 34.58
CA THR A 18 -4.96 -14.75 33.43
C THR A 18 -6.09 -14.33 32.48
N ALA A 19 -6.85 -13.29 32.82
CA ALA A 19 -7.96 -12.76 32.02
C ALA A 19 -7.53 -11.53 31.21
N ALA A 20 -6.44 -11.63 30.43
CA ALA A 20 -6.12 -10.60 29.46
C ALA A 20 -7.03 -10.78 28.23
N PRO A 21 -7.90 -9.81 27.89
CA PRO A 21 -8.69 -9.90 26.66
C PRO A 21 -7.73 -9.86 25.48
N GLN A 22 -7.79 -10.88 24.62
CA GLN A 22 -7.08 -10.86 23.35
C GLN A 22 -7.78 -9.84 22.44
N SER A 23 -7.23 -8.63 22.41
CA SER A 23 -7.63 -7.57 21.49
C SER A 23 -7.28 -7.99 20.07
N HIS A 24 -8.18 -8.72 19.41
CA HIS A 24 -8.15 -8.84 17.96
C HIS A 24 -8.66 -7.52 17.38
N ALA A 25 -7.75 -6.69 16.88
CA ALA A 25 -8.12 -5.54 16.04
C ALA A 25 -8.84 -6.08 14.80
N GLN A 26 -10.16 -5.88 14.74
CA GLN A 26 -11.00 -6.34 13.64
C GLN A 26 -10.90 -5.28 12.54
N ILE A 27 -9.90 -5.41 11.65
CA ILE A 27 -9.73 -4.49 10.53
C ILE A 27 -10.62 -5.01 9.39
N THR A 28 -11.87 -4.54 9.35
CA THR A 28 -12.71 -4.68 8.15
C THR A 28 -12.11 -3.80 7.05
N ILE A 29 -11.41 -4.42 6.10
CA ILE A 29 -10.94 -3.73 4.90
C ILE A 29 -12.15 -3.59 3.96
N ASN A 30 -12.95 -2.54 4.17
CA ASN A 30 -13.90 -2.12 3.16
C ASN A 30 -13.06 -1.63 1.97
N ILE A 31 -13.07 -2.38 0.86
CA ILE A 31 -12.39 -1.99 -0.37
C ILE A 31 -13.23 -0.85 -0.97
N GLY A 32 -13.04 0.35 -0.42
CA GLY A 32 -13.69 1.58 -0.87
C GLY A 32 -13.24 1.99 -2.27
N ALA A 33 -13.61 3.19 -2.69
CA ALA A 33 -13.09 3.76 -3.93
C ALA A 33 -11.54 3.83 -3.90
N PRO A 34 -10.87 3.76 -5.07
CA PRO A 34 -9.43 3.96 -5.13
C PRO A 34 -9.05 5.37 -4.60
N PRO A 35 -7.85 5.52 -4.03
CA PRO A 35 -7.35 6.82 -3.62
C PRO A 35 -7.36 7.82 -4.79
N ALA A 36 -7.92 9.00 -4.55
CA ALA A 36 -7.80 10.10 -5.49
C ALA A 36 -6.37 10.64 -5.43
N CYS A 37 -5.53 10.23 -6.39
CA CYS A 37 -4.14 10.63 -6.49
C CYS A 37 -3.80 11.13 -7.90
N PRO A 38 -3.14 12.29 -8.05
CA PRO A 38 -2.87 12.90 -9.36
C PRO A 38 -2.12 12.00 -10.33
N TYR A 39 -1.19 11.18 -9.82
CA TYR A 39 -0.26 10.35 -10.60
C TYR A 39 -0.41 8.85 -10.30
N GLY A 40 -1.53 8.47 -9.68
CA GLY A 40 -1.72 7.13 -9.14
C GLY A 40 -1.21 6.97 -7.70
N TYR A 41 -1.33 5.75 -7.19
CA TYR A 41 -1.01 5.36 -5.81
C TYR A 41 -0.16 4.09 -5.81
N TYR A 42 0.60 3.85 -4.75
CA TYR A 42 1.36 2.61 -4.61
C TYR A 42 0.45 1.39 -4.58
N ASP A 43 0.87 0.30 -5.19
CA ASP A 43 0.16 -0.99 -5.29
C ASP A 43 0.07 -1.76 -3.97
N TYR A 44 0.70 -1.24 -2.91
CA TYR A 44 0.70 -1.80 -1.55
C TYR A 44 0.05 -0.85 -0.53
N ALA A 45 -0.44 -1.42 0.58
CA ALA A 45 -1.06 -0.65 1.67
C ALA A 45 -0.03 0.27 2.37
N PRO A 46 -0.38 1.52 2.72
CA PRO A 46 -1.73 2.08 2.79
C PRO A 46 -2.25 2.73 1.49
N TYR A 47 -1.65 2.43 0.33
CA TYR A 47 -2.02 3.00 -0.98
C TYR A 47 -1.85 4.53 -1.04
N SER A 48 -0.74 5.03 -0.49
CA SER A 48 -0.39 6.46 -0.56
C SER A 48 -0.18 6.91 -2.00
N CYS A 49 -0.39 8.19 -2.27
CA CYS A 49 -0.17 8.75 -3.60
C CYS A 49 1.30 8.65 -4.01
N ALA A 50 1.53 8.13 -5.21
CA ALA A 50 2.86 8.00 -5.78
C ALA A 50 3.27 9.33 -6.45
N PRO A 51 4.55 9.73 -6.39
CA PRO A 51 5.01 10.94 -7.05
C PRO A 51 4.97 10.80 -8.57
N TYR A 52 5.00 11.96 -9.23
CA TYR A 52 5.10 12.01 -10.68
C TYR A 52 6.32 11.22 -11.18
N GLY A 53 6.11 10.37 -12.18
CA GLY A 53 7.16 9.53 -12.77
C GLY A 53 7.35 8.17 -12.09
N TYR A 54 6.58 7.82 -11.06
CA TYR A 54 6.57 6.45 -10.51
C TYR A 54 5.99 5.46 -11.52
N TYR A 55 4.81 5.74 -12.07
CA TYR A 55 4.20 4.92 -13.12
C TYR A 55 4.59 5.38 -14.53
N GLY A 56 4.90 4.42 -15.40
CA GLY A 56 5.10 4.65 -16.83
C GLY A 56 3.80 4.93 -17.59
N PRO A 57 3.89 5.37 -18.87
CA PRO A 57 2.73 5.70 -19.70
C PRO A 57 1.72 4.55 -19.86
N GLU A 58 2.15 3.30 -19.74
CA GLU A 58 1.32 2.10 -19.85
C GLU A 58 0.20 2.06 -18.81
N TRP A 59 0.40 2.71 -17.65
CA TRP A 59 -0.58 2.79 -16.56
C TRP A 59 -1.64 3.88 -16.76
N PHE A 60 -1.60 4.59 -17.89
CA PHE A 60 -2.51 5.71 -18.16
C PHE A 60 -3.25 5.49 -19.48
N ASN A 61 -4.57 5.70 -19.46
CA ASN A 61 -5.39 5.77 -20.66
C ASN A 61 -5.85 7.22 -20.86
N GLY A 62 -5.37 7.88 -21.91
CA GLY A 62 -5.69 9.29 -22.17
C GLY A 62 -5.26 10.25 -21.05
N GLY A 63 -4.21 9.89 -20.27
CA GLY A 63 -3.75 10.68 -19.13
C GLY A 63 -4.44 10.39 -17.80
N VAL A 64 -5.40 9.46 -17.79
CA VAL A 64 -6.10 8.98 -16.59
C VAL A 64 -5.46 7.69 -16.10
N PHE A 65 -5.09 7.63 -14.82
CA PHE A 65 -4.52 6.43 -14.20
C PHE A 65 -5.56 5.30 -14.15
N ILE A 66 -5.21 4.11 -14.65
CA ILE A 66 -6.14 2.97 -14.77
C ILE A 66 -6.22 2.09 -13.51
N GLY A 67 -5.50 2.49 -12.45
CA GLY A 67 -5.43 1.79 -11.17
C GLY A 67 -4.21 0.88 -11.05
N ALA A 68 -4.03 0.31 -9.87
CA ALA A 68 -3.06 -0.74 -9.57
C ALA A 68 -3.57 -1.64 -8.44
N GLY A 69 -3.06 -2.87 -8.37
CA GLY A 69 -3.44 -3.83 -7.34
C GLY A 69 -4.92 -4.19 -7.40
N LYS A 70 -5.64 -3.92 -6.32
CA LYS A 70 -7.05 -4.32 -6.17
C LYS A 70 -8.04 -3.48 -6.99
N TRP A 71 -7.65 -2.28 -7.41
CA TRP A 71 -8.49 -1.39 -8.23
C TRP A 71 -7.96 -1.24 -9.66
N PHE A 72 -7.10 -2.16 -10.10
CA PHE A 72 -6.67 -2.20 -11.49
C PHE A 72 -7.82 -2.62 -12.40
N HIS A 73 -8.08 -1.84 -13.46
CA HIS A 73 -9.15 -2.09 -14.42
C HIS A 73 -8.66 -2.29 -15.86
N GLY A 74 -7.38 -2.62 -16.04
CA GLY A 74 -6.79 -2.91 -17.36
C GLY A 74 -6.87 -4.38 -17.77
N PRO A 75 -6.21 -4.75 -18.88
CA PRO A 75 -6.23 -6.11 -19.43
C PRO A 75 -5.56 -7.15 -18.52
N ALA A 76 -5.97 -8.41 -18.62
CA ALA A 76 -5.45 -9.49 -17.75
C ALA A 76 -3.93 -9.72 -17.88
N ASN A 77 -3.38 -9.57 -19.08
CA ASN A 77 -1.94 -9.71 -19.37
C ASN A 77 -1.23 -8.36 -19.37
N PHE A 78 -1.71 -7.43 -18.55
CA PHE A 78 -1.11 -6.11 -18.45
C PHE A 78 0.28 -6.18 -17.81
N HIS A 79 1.21 -5.47 -18.40
CA HIS A 79 2.53 -5.21 -17.86
C HIS A 79 2.84 -3.73 -18.05
N GLY A 80 3.26 -3.07 -16.98
CA GLY A 80 3.62 -1.67 -17.01
C GLY A 80 4.91 -1.43 -16.26
N ASN A 81 5.71 -0.50 -16.76
CA ASN A 81 6.94 -0.10 -16.11
C ASN A 81 6.64 0.83 -14.92
N VAL A 82 7.43 0.68 -13.87
CA VAL A 82 7.51 1.61 -12.74
C VAL A 82 8.95 2.04 -12.52
N ASN A 83 9.11 3.18 -11.86
CA ASN A 83 10.39 3.66 -11.34
C ASN A 83 10.41 3.45 -9.82
N ASN A 84 10.85 2.28 -9.37
CA ASN A 84 10.88 1.93 -7.95
C ASN A 84 11.84 2.80 -7.12
N ARG A 85 12.72 3.61 -7.75
CA ARG A 85 13.54 4.61 -7.02
C ARG A 85 12.70 5.71 -6.38
N LEU A 86 11.45 5.85 -6.82
CA LEU A 86 10.48 6.80 -6.28
C LEU A 86 9.58 6.17 -5.20
N ASP A 87 9.89 4.95 -4.76
CA ASP A 87 9.17 4.22 -3.71
C ASP A 87 9.86 4.39 -2.33
N PRO A 88 9.13 4.82 -1.28
CA PRO A 88 9.64 4.89 0.09
C PRO A 88 10.20 3.57 0.63
N GLN A 89 9.65 2.41 0.23
CA GLN A 89 10.16 1.09 0.59
C GLN A 89 11.54 0.80 -0.03
N HIS A 90 11.88 1.52 -1.10
CA HIS A 90 13.16 1.44 -1.80
C HIS A 90 14.08 2.65 -1.51
N GLY A 91 13.79 3.42 -0.45
CA GLY A 91 14.64 4.52 0.03
C GLY A 91 14.33 5.89 -0.58
N TYR A 92 13.17 6.06 -1.23
CA TYR A 92 12.72 7.38 -1.65
C TYR A 92 12.32 8.24 -0.43
N HIS A 93 12.93 9.42 -0.32
CA HIS A 93 12.65 10.38 0.76
C HIS A 93 12.11 11.72 0.24
N GLY A 94 11.74 11.80 -1.05
CA GLY A 94 11.19 13.01 -1.64
C GLY A 94 9.73 13.25 -1.24
N ALA A 95 9.21 14.42 -1.62
CA ALA A 95 7.82 14.76 -1.33
C ALA A 95 6.85 13.81 -2.04
N LEU A 96 5.80 13.39 -1.32
CA LEU A 96 4.66 12.69 -1.88
C LEU A 96 3.54 13.70 -2.20
N PRO A 97 2.84 13.54 -3.32
CA PRO A 97 1.75 14.44 -3.67
C PRO A 97 0.57 14.27 -2.72
N ALA A 98 -0.16 15.36 -2.50
CA ALA A 98 -1.43 15.31 -1.82
C ALA A 98 -2.48 14.57 -2.66
N HIS A 99 -3.56 14.14 -2.01
CA HIS A 99 -4.73 13.63 -2.69
C HIS A 99 -5.32 14.70 -3.64
N GLY A 100 -5.82 14.24 -4.78
CA GLY A 100 -6.35 15.12 -5.81
C GLY A 100 -6.80 14.36 -7.06
N PRO A 101 -7.46 15.06 -8.00
CA PRO A 101 -7.92 14.46 -9.25
C PRO A 101 -6.76 13.87 -10.05
N ALA A 102 -6.95 12.65 -10.57
CA ALA A 102 -6.01 11.98 -11.45
C ALA A 102 -5.92 12.70 -12.80
N GLN A 103 -4.79 13.33 -13.08
CA GLN A 103 -4.58 14.03 -14.35
C GLN A 103 -3.09 14.13 -14.66
N VAL A 104 -2.68 13.48 -15.75
CA VAL A 104 -1.35 13.63 -16.33
C VAL A 104 -1.48 13.97 -17.80
N HIS A 105 -0.81 15.03 -18.23
CA HIS A 105 -0.69 15.31 -19.67
C HIS A 105 0.24 14.26 -20.32
N PRO A 106 -0.16 13.62 -21.43
CA PRO A 106 0.65 12.59 -22.11
C PRO A 106 2.07 13.04 -22.49
N ASP A 107 2.27 14.33 -22.78
CA ASP A 107 3.59 14.88 -23.12
C ASP A 107 4.61 14.81 -21.99
N LYS A 108 4.17 14.56 -20.75
CA LYS A 108 5.05 14.50 -19.59
C LYS A 108 5.82 13.18 -19.52
N PHE A 109 5.35 12.11 -20.18
CA PHE A 109 5.97 10.78 -20.12
C PHE A 109 7.32 10.66 -20.87
N LYS A 110 7.70 11.65 -21.68
CA LYS A 110 8.93 11.60 -22.51
C LYS A 110 10.21 11.41 -21.72
N SER A 111 10.23 11.78 -20.44
CA SER A 111 11.37 11.65 -19.54
C SER A 111 11.19 10.54 -18.48
N PHE A 112 10.24 9.63 -18.67
CA PHE A 112 10.04 8.52 -17.76
C PHE A 112 11.25 7.56 -17.78
N GLN A 113 11.67 7.12 -16.59
CA GLN A 113 12.81 6.22 -16.40
C GLN A 113 12.37 5.00 -15.58
N GLY A 114 11.71 4.06 -16.24
CA GLY A 114 11.32 2.79 -15.63
C GLY A 114 12.53 1.93 -15.31
N ASN A 115 12.46 1.17 -14.22
CA ASN A 115 13.49 0.22 -13.81
C ASN A 115 12.94 -1.09 -13.26
N GLU A 116 11.62 -1.27 -13.26
CA GLU A 116 10.95 -2.48 -12.82
C GLU A 116 9.63 -2.64 -13.57
N ALA A 117 9.30 -3.86 -13.98
CA ALA A 117 8.03 -4.18 -14.62
C ALA A 117 7.10 -4.84 -13.60
N ARG A 118 5.85 -4.36 -13.55
CA ARG A 118 4.80 -4.92 -12.69
C ARG A 118 3.56 -5.30 -13.49
N ASP A 119 2.89 -6.36 -13.06
CA ASP A 119 1.54 -6.67 -13.53
C ASP A 119 0.50 -5.75 -12.88
N GLY A 120 -0.74 -5.79 -13.36
CA GLY A 120 -1.83 -4.98 -12.81
C GLY A 120 -2.14 -5.27 -11.33
N ARG A 121 -1.67 -6.39 -10.77
CA ARG A 121 -1.84 -6.78 -9.37
C ARG A 121 -0.70 -6.30 -8.47
N GLY A 122 0.38 -5.76 -9.05
CA GLY A 122 1.54 -5.28 -8.33
C GLY A 122 2.66 -6.31 -8.20
N HIS A 123 2.57 -7.45 -8.87
CA HIS A 123 3.64 -8.44 -8.84
C HIS A 123 4.79 -8.00 -9.75
N VAL A 124 6.00 -8.03 -9.22
CA VAL A 124 7.23 -7.81 -9.99
C VAL A 124 7.44 -8.98 -10.93
N GLN A 125 7.73 -8.69 -12.20
CA GLN A 125 8.03 -9.73 -13.17
C GLN A 125 9.50 -10.17 -13.08
N ALA A 126 9.73 -11.48 -12.91
CA ALA A 126 11.06 -12.06 -12.90
C ALA A 126 11.74 -11.84 -14.28
N GLY A 127 12.79 -11.02 -14.31
CA GLY A 127 13.57 -10.71 -15.53
C GLY A 127 13.80 -9.23 -15.84
N GLY A 128 13.31 -8.30 -15.00
CA GLY A 128 13.39 -6.85 -15.21
C GLY A 128 14.75 -6.18 -14.93
N HIS A 129 15.81 -6.92 -14.62
CA HIS A 129 17.16 -6.35 -14.56
C HIS A 129 17.77 -6.31 -15.96
N ARG A 130 17.77 -5.14 -16.61
CA ARG A 130 18.74 -4.81 -17.65
C ARG A 130 19.33 -3.44 -17.39
#